data_AF-A0A437J433-F1
#
_entry.id   AF-A0A437J433-F1
#
_cell.length_a   1.000
_cell.length_b   1.000
_cell.length_c   1.000
_cell.angle_alpha   90.00
_cell.angle_beta   90.00
_cell.angle_gamma   90.00
#
_symmetry.space_group_name_H-M   'P 1'
#
loop_
_entity.id
_entity.type
_entity.pdbx_description
1 polymer ?
#
loop_
_entity_poly.entity_id
_entity_poly.type
_entity_poly.pdbx_seq_one_letter_code
_entity_poly.pdbx_strand_id
1 'polypeptide(L)'
;MALIGYARVSTDEQDTAAQLSALRAEGCTVILEDKASGGSRDRPNLARALERVRHGDTLLVVRIDRLARSLSHLLEIVETLRGKGAYFRSIHDPIDTSSAQGMLMTQMLGAFAEFERALIRERTRAGLKAAVARGARPGNPKMRSRDPAAIADIRYSLKERYLNELLNDRHRWLPTVARLRPHLPWALVLRQIRAITPAVRSFSERTLVKACRTLVKAGYADAAILEPAPRLPPDTRVARLVADRLKTHPNSSLRDIASWLTRDLREPTPRRGLAWSPEGVRRVIGQAEKLSLI
;
A
#
# COMPACT_ATOMS: atom_id res chain seq x y z
N MET A 1 24.08 -2.15 21.57
CA MET A 1 23.84 -3.04 20.42
C MET A 1 23.17 -4.28 20.97
N ALA A 2 21.90 -4.54 20.62
CA ALA A 2 21.19 -5.71 21.10
C ALA A 2 21.30 -6.86 20.09
N LEU A 3 21.39 -8.09 20.60
CA LEU A 3 21.29 -9.31 19.81
C LEU A 3 19.85 -9.83 19.88
N ILE A 4 19.19 -9.90 18.73
CA ILE A 4 17.83 -10.40 18.59
C ILE A 4 17.93 -11.78 17.92
N GLY A 5 17.61 -12.83 18.66
CA GLY A 5 17.63 -14.19 18.16
C GLY A 5 16.34 -14.52 17.41
N TYR A 6 16.46 -15.24 16.30
CA TYR A 6 15.32 -15.84 15.61
C TYR A 6 15.53 -17.35 15.43
N ALA A 7 14.53 -18.13 15.81
CA ALA A 7 14.51 -19.58 15.69
C ALA A 7 13.27 -20.04 14.91
N ARG A 8 13.42 -21.13 14.15
CA ARG A 8 12.31 -21.75 13.42
C ARG A 8 12.21 -23.22 13.77
N VAL A 9 11.00 -23.62 14.15
CA VAL A 9 10.67 -24.98 14.54
C VAL A 9 9.87 -25.67 13.45
N SER A 10 10.34 -26.84 13.02
CA SER A 10 9.58 -27.77 12.18
C SER A 10 9.28 -29.03 12.97
N THR A 11 8.08 -29.13 13.56
CA THR A 11 7.44 -30.33 14.14
C THR A 11 8.22 -31.23 15.12
N ASP A 12 9.52 -31.04 15.28
CA ASP A 12 10.45 -31.82 16.10
C ASP A 12 10.97 -30.92 17.23
N GLU A 13 10.62 -31.29 18.47
CA GLU A 13 10.91 -30.52 19.68
C GLU A 13 12.40 -30.58 20.04
N GLN A 14 13.15 -31.59 19.57
CA GLN A 14 14.58 -31.75 19.91
C GLN A 14 15.47 -30.70 19.22
N ASP A 15 15.21 -30.39 17.94
CA ASP A 15 15.96 -29.37 17.17
C ASP A 15 15.71 -27.94 17.69
N THR A 16 14.58 -27.73 18.37
CA THR A 16 14.18 -26.42 18.91
C THR A 16 15.02 -26.03 20.12
N ALA A 17 15.18 -26.96 21.06
CA ALA A 17 15.95 -26.72 22.28
C ALA A 17 17.42 -26.39 21.95
N ALA A 18 17.99 -27.07 20.96
CA ALA A 18 19.34 -26.80 20.47
C ALA A 18 19.49 -25.40 19.84
N GLN A 19 18.49 -24.95 19.07
CA GLN A 19 18.54 -23.61 18.49
C GLN A 19 18.46 -22.51 19.56
N LEU A 20 17.54 -22.67 20.52
CA LEU A 20 17.36 -21.70 21.60
C LEU A 20 18.57 -21.63 22.52
N SER A 21 19.20 -22.77 22.83
CA SER A 21 20.41 -22.80 23.65
C SER A 21 21.58 -22.10 22.96
N ALA A 22 21.79 -22.34 21.66
CA ALA A 22 22.83 -21.67 20.87
C ALA A 22 22.62 -20.14 20.82
N LEU A 23 21.40 -19.67 20.59
CA LEU A 23 21.09 -18.23 20.58
C LEU A 23 21.31 -17.57 21.94
N ARG A 24 20.96 -18.27 23.03
CA ARG A 24 21.21 -17.78 24.40
C ARG A 24 22.70 -17.74 24.73
N ALA A 25 23.47 -18.73 24.28
CA ALA A 25 24.91 -18.78 24.48
C ALA A 25 25.64 -17.59 23.82
N GLU A 26 25.13 -17.10 22.69
CA GLU A 26 25.63 -15.89 22.03
C GLU A 26 25.15 -14.58 22.69
N GLY A 27 24.32 -14.65 23.75
CA GLY A 27 23.86 -13.47 24.49
C GLY A 27 22.57 -12.84 23.96
N CYS A 28 21.76 -13.55 23.16
CA CYS A 28 20.45 -13.05 22.76
C CYS A 28 19.49 -12.97 23.96
N THR A 29 19.09 -11.75 24.34
CA THR A 29 18.11 -11.51 25.41
C THR A 29 16.67 -11.63 24.92
N VAL A 30 16.44 -11.35 23.64
CA VAL A 30 15.14 -11.48 22.98
C VAL A 30 15.27 -12.54 21.89
N ILE A 31 14.51 -13.62 22.03
CA ILE A 31 14.45 -14.70 21.03
C ILE A 31 13.00 -14.85 20.57
N LEU A 32 12.81 -14.82 19.25
CA LEU A 32 11.51 -14.93 18.59
C LEU A 32 11.46 -16.25 17.82
N GLU A 33 10.38 -17.00 18.03
CA GLU A 33 10.23 -18.36 17.50
C GLU A 33 9.01 -18.45 16.59
N ASP A 34 9.16 -19.04 15.41
CA ASP A 34 8.04 -19.43 14.56
C ASP A 34 7.91 -20.96 14.49
N LYS A 35 6.69 -21.44 14.76
CA LYS A 35 6.28 -22.84 14.53
C LYS A 35 5.68 -22.95 13.14
N ALA A 36 6.50 -23.30 12.15
CA ALA A 36 6.08 -23.40 10.76
C ALA A 36 6.81 -24.53 10.03
N SER A 37 6.03 -25.41 9.40
CA SER A 37 6.56 -26.36 8.42
C SER A 37 7.26 -25.61 7.27
N GLY A 38 8.24 -26.26 6.63
CA GLY A 38 9.08 -25.65 5.59
C GLY A 38 8.31 -24.95 4.45
N GLY A 39 7.01 -25.24 4.27
CA GLY A 39 6.13 -24.65 3.24
C GLY A 39 5.30 -23.42 3.64
N SER A 40 4.95 -23.19 4.92
CA SER A 40 3.99 -22.13 5.29
C SER A 40 4.57 -20.71 5.21
N ARG A 41 4.00 -19.81 4.41
CA ARG A 41 4.49 -18.42 4.30
C ARG A 41 4.27 -17.58 5.56
N ASP A 42 3.44 -18.06 6.48
CA ASP A 42 3.09 -17.31 7.66
C ASP A 42 4.20 -17.41 8.71
N ARG A 43 4.91 -16.30 8.92
CA ARG A 43 6.04 -16.15 9.86
C ARG A 43 5.88 -14.85 10.64
N PRO A 44 4.85 -14.78 11.50
CA PRO A 44 4.53 -13.57 12.22
C PRO A 44 5.66 -13.14 13.16
N ASN A 45 6.41 -14.09 13.76
CA ASN A 45 7.48 -13.73 14.68
C ASN A 45 8.75 -13.28 13.96
N LEU A 46 9.04 -13.78 12.75
CA LEU A 46 10.07 -13.19 11.89
C LEU A 46 9.75 -11.73 11.55
N ALA A 47 8.50 -11.45 11.15
CA ALA A 47 8.08 -10.07 10.86
C ALA A 47 8.24 -9.16 12.08
N ARG A 48 7.81 -9.63 13.27
CA ARG A 48 8.00 -8.92 14.54
C ARG A 48 9.47 -8.72 14.90
N ALA A 49 10.35 -9.69 14.60
CA ALA A 49 11.79 -9.55 14.80
C ALA A 49 12.35 -8.41 13.96
N LEU A 50 12.01 -8.40 12.67
CA LEU A 50 12.43 -7.36 11.73
C LEU A 50 11.89 -5.99 12.14
N GLU A 51 10.66 -5.89 12.64
CA GLU A 51 10.09 -4.65 13.18
C GLU A 51 10.82 -4.14 14.41
N ARG A 52 11.19 -5.04 15.34
CA ARG A 52 11.82 -4.70 16.62
C ARG A 52 13.26 -4.22 16.48
N VAL A 53 13.99 -4.71 15.48
CA VAL A 53 15.38 -4.34 15.20
C VAL A 53 15.52 -2.83 15.02
N ARG A 54 16.50 -2.24 15.72
CA ARG A 54 16.89 -0.82 15.61
C ARG A 54 18.29 -0.67 15.06
N HIS A 55 18.68 0.58 14.80
CA HIS A 55 20.01 0.92 14.34
C HIS A 55 21.10 0.38 15.30
N GLY A 56 22.07 -0.35 14.74
CA GLY A 56 23.18 -0.98 15.46
C GLY A 56 22.84 -2.32 16.12
N ASP A 57 21.60 -2.81 16.02
CA ASP A 57 21.24 -4.15 16.48
C ASP A 57 21.64 -5.21 15.46
N THR A 58 21.74 -6.47 15.91
CA THR A 58 22.02 -7.61 15.04
C THR A 58 20.94 -8.66 15.17
N LEU A 59 20.34 -9.05 14.03
CA LEU A 59 19.51 -10.24 13.93
C LEU A 59 20.41 -11.47 13.86
N LEU A 60 20.31 -12.35 14.84
CA LEU A 60 21.11 -13.57 14.96
C LEU A 60 20.26 -14.82 14.70
N VAL A 61 20.79 -15.73 13.90
CA VAL A 61 20.20 -17.04 13.63
C VAL A 61 21.24 -18.13 13.76
N VAL A 62 20.81 -19.35 14.08
CA VAL A 62 21.73 -20.48 14.20
C VAL A 62 22.27 -20.90 12.83
N ARG A 63 21.37 -20.96 11.84
CA ARG A 63 21.69 -21.26 10.44
C ARG A 63 20.77 -20.53 9.46
N ILE A 64 21.24 -20.29 8.25
CA ILE A 64 20.49 -19.63 7.17
C ILE A 64 19.24 -20.41 6.75
N ASP A 65 19.25 -21.74 6.71
CA ASP A 65 18.09 -22.58 6.33
C ASP A 65 16.92 -22.49 7.33
N ARG A 66 17.21 -22.01 8.55
CA ARG A 66 16.20 -21.73 9.57
C ARG A 66 15.58 -20.36 9.35
N LEU A 67 16.31 -19.41 8.74
CA LEU A 67 15.84 -18.07 8.40
C LEU A 67 15.20 -17.98 7.01
N ALA A 68 15.92 -18.31 5.95
CA ALA A 68 15.53 -18.05 4.57
C ALA A 68 15.20 -19.36 3.82
N ARG A 69 14.32 -19.26 2.83
CA ARG A 69 13.89 -20.40 1.98
C ARG A 69 14.56 -20.43 0.62
N SER A 70 15.16 -19.31 0.26
CA SER A 70 15.88 -19.09 -0.98
C SER A 70 16.91 -18.01 -0.70
N LEU A 71 17.90 -17.95 -1.57
CA LEU A 71 18.90 -16.90 -1.51
C LEU A 71 18.29 -15.50 -1.68
N SER A 72 17.27 -15.37 -2.53
CA SER A 72 16.52 -14.12 -2.69
C SER A 72 15.88 -13.65 -1.39
N HIS A 73 15.25 -14.57 -0.65
CA HIS A 73 14.61 -14.25 0.63
C HIS A 73 15.63 -13.83 1.70
N LEU A 74 16.81 -14.46 1.72
CA LEU A 74 17.91 -14.03 2.60
C LEU A 74 18.33 -12.59 2.30
N LEU A 75 18.55 -12.27 1.02
CA LEU A 75 18.98 -10.94 0.60
C LEU A 75 17.93 -9.87 0.91
N GLU A 76 16.64 -10.17 0.72
CA GLU A 76 15.54 -9.27 1.10
C GLU A 76 15.56 -8.93 2.60
N ILE A 77 15.81 -9.93 3.45
CA ILE A 77 15.94 -9.73 4.89
C ILE A 77 17.17 -8.87 5.21
N VAL A 78 18.33 -9.16 4.61
CA VAL A 78 19.56 -8.39 4.81
C VAL A 78 19.39 -6.93 4.38
N GLU A 79 18.79 -6.66 3.22
CA GLU A 79 18.52 -5.29 2.77
C GLU A 79 17.54 -4.57 3.70
N THR A 80 16.53 -5.27 4.23
CA THR A 80 15.60 -4.72 5.22
C THR A 80 16.33 -4.29 6.50
N LEU A 81 17.25 -5.12 6.99
CA LEU A 81 18.07 -4.82 8.17
C LEU A 81 19.03 -3.65 7.88
N ARG A 82 19.69 -3.66 6.72
CA ARG A 82 20.60 -2.58 6.30
C ARG A 82 19.88 -1.24 6.19
N GLY A 83 18.67 -1.21 5.64
CA GLY A 83 17.84 -0.01 5.58
C GLY A 83 17.51 0.60 6.94
N LYS A 84 17.60 -0.20 8.02
CA LYS A 84 17.45 0.24 9.41
C LYS A 84 18.79 0.53 10.11
N GLY A 85 19.93 0.35 9.43
CA GLY A 85 21.26 0.44 10.02
C GLY A 85 21.57 -0.71 10.98
N ALA A 86 20.95 -1.88 10.77
CA ALA A 86 21.15 -3.08 11.56
C ALA A 86 21.90 -4.16 10.78
N TYR A 87 22.36 -5.19 11.48
CA TYR A 87 23.19 -6.25 10.93
C TYR A 87 22.49 -7.61 10.99
N PHE A 88 22.98 -8.54 10.17
CA PHE A 88 22.60 -9.94 10.14
C PHE A 88 23.82 -10.80 10.42
N ARG A 89 23.68 -11.80 11.29
CA ARG A 89 24.71 -12.79 11.56
C ARG A 89 24.11 -14.19 11.65
N SER A 90 24.81 -15.16 11.08
CA SER A 90 24.59 -16.58 11.35
C SER A 90 25.68 -17.12 12.29
N ILE A 91 25.32 -18.03 13.19
CA ILE A 91 26.28 -18.65 14.12
C ILE A 91 27.15 -19.67 13.39
N HIS A 92 26.56 -20.51 12.55
CA HIS A 92 27.27 -21.62 11.88
C HIS A 92 27.59 -21.37 10.40
N ASP A 93 27.10 -20.28 9.81
CA ASP A 93 27.43 -19.90 8.44
C ASP A 93 28.41 -18.72 8.42
N PRO A 94 29.29 -18.60 7.41
CA PRO A 94 30.27 -17.52 7.30
C PRO A 94 29.65 -16.20 6.83
N ILE A 95 28.47 -15.85 7.35
CA ILE A 95 27.75 -14.63 7.02
C ILE A 95 27.58 -13.78 8.28
N ASP A 96 28.33 -12.69 8.31
CA ASP A 96 28.19 -11.61 9.28
C ASP A 96 28.30 -10.27 8.56
N THR A 97 27.16 -9.59 8.37
CA THR A 97 27.11 -8.32 7.65
C THR A 97 27.67 -7.14 8.44
N SER A 98 28.10 -7.34 9.70
CA SER A 98 28.86 -6.34 10.47
C SER A 98 30.34 -6.30 10.08
N SER A 99 30.84 -7.36 9.44
CA SER A 99 32.23 -7.48 9.00
C SER A 99 32.41 -7.21 7.50
N ALA A 100 33.56 -6.70 7.09
CA ALA A 100 33.89 -6.51 5.67
C ALA A 100 33.88 -7.85 4.89
N GLN A 101 34.39 -8.91 5.50
CA GLN A 101 34.42 -10.26 4.90
C GLN A 101 33.00 -10.82 4.72
N GLY A 102 32.14 -10.76 5.74
CA GLY A 102 30.77 -11.25 5.64
C GLY A 102 29.89 -10.41 4.72
N MET A 103 30.15 -9.10 4.62
CA MET A 103 29.55 -8.23 3.59
C MET A 103 29.94 -8.66 2.17
N LEU A 104 31.23 -8.94 1.92
CA LEU A 104 31.70 -9.46 0.63
C LEU A 104 31.03 -10.80 0.29
N MET A 105 30.95 -11.73 1.25
CA MET A 105 30.28 -13.03 1.06
C MET A 105 28.79 -12.85 0.72
N THR A 106 28.11 -11.93 1.39
CA THR A 106 26.69 -11.63 1.11
C THR A 106 26.52 -11.04 -0.30
N GLN A 107 27.41 -10.16 -0.74
CA GLN A 107 27.38 -9.59 -2.08
C GLN A 107 27.66 -10.64 -3.17
N MET A 108 28.63 -11.52 -2.96
CA MET A 108 28.92 -12.63 -3.87
C MET A 108 27.71 -13.55 -4.01
N LEU A 109 27.08 -13.91 -2.89
CA LEU A 109 25.82 -14.64 -2.87
C LEU A 109 24.71 -13.93 -3.66
N GLY A 110 24.58 -12.61 -3.50
CA GLY A 110 23.69 -11.78 -4.32
C GLY A 110 23.95 -11.89 -5.82
N ALA A 111 25.22 -11.80 -6.22
CA ALA A 111 25.63 -11.93 -7.61
C ALA A 111 25.33 -13.31 -8.19
N PHE A 112 25.59 -14.39 -7.43
CA PHE A 112 25.24 -15.75 -7.83
C PHE A 112 23.72 -15.92 -7.99
N ALA A 113 22.92 -15.35 -7.10
CA ALA A 113 21.46 -15.41 -7.19
C ALA A 113 20.93 -14.75 -8.48
N GLU A 114 21.48 -13.59 -8.85
CA GLU A 114 21.13 -12.91 -10.10
C GLU A 114 21.62 -13.69 -11.33
N PHE A 115 22.81 -14.27 -11.26
CA PHE A 115 23.36 -15.11 -12.32
C PHE A 115 22.48 -16.34 -12.59
N GLU A 116 22.04 -17.06 -11.56
CA GLU A 116 21.12 -18.20 -11.73
C GLU A 116 19.79 -17.78 -12.35
N ARG A 117 19.21 -16.65 -11.91
CA ARG A 117 17.98 -16.11 -12.51
C ARG A 117 18.18 -15.77 -13.99
N ALA A 118 19.33 -15.19 -14.34
CA ALA A 118 19.67 -14.89 -15.72
C ALA A 118 19.77 -16.16 -16.57
N LEU A 119 20.45 -17.20 -16.08
CA LEU A 119 20.56 -18.50 -16.76
C LEU A 119 19.20 -19.18 -16.96
N ILE A 120 18.32 -19.16 -15.96
CA ILE A 120 16.96 -19.71 -16.09
C ILE A 120 16.18 -18.94 -17.18
N ARG A 121 16.27 -17.61 -17.20
CA ARG A 121 15.62 -16.78 -18.23
C ARG A 121 16.17 -17.08 -19.62
N GLU A 122 17.48 -17.20 -19.75
CA GLU A 122 18.15 -17.54 -21.01
C GLU A 122 17.69 -18.91 -21.52
N ARG A 123 17.75 -19.94 -20.67
CA ARG A 123 17.28 -21.29 -21.00
C ARG A 123 15.79 -21.31 -21.39
N THR A 124 14.96 -20.56 -20.67
CA THR A 124 13.52 -20.45 -20.97
C THR A 124 13.30 -19.79 -22.32
N ARG A 125 14.04 -18.72 -22.64
CA ARG A 125 13.97 -18.05 -23.95
C ARG A 125 14.45 -18.94 -25.07
N ALA A 126 15.56 -19.67 -24.88
CA ALA A 126 16.07 -20.64 -25.85
C ALA A 126 15.06 -21.77 -26.08
N GLY A 127 14.49 -22.33 -25.01
CA GLY A 127 13.45 -23.35 -25.07
C GLY A 127 12.18 -22.85 -25.77
N LEU A 128 11.75 -21.62 -25.49
CA LEU A 128 10.62 -20.98 -26.16
C LEU A 128 10.88 -20.78 -27.65
N LYS A 129 12.06 -20.27 -28.02
CA LYS A 129 12.47 -20.09 -29.42
C LYS A 129 12.47 -21.42 -30.17
N ALA A 130 13.03 -22.46 -29.57
CA ALA A 130 13.04 -23.80 -30.14
C ALA A 130 11.62 -24.40 -30.26
N ALA A 131 10.76 -24.17 -29.27
CA ALA A 131 9.35 -24.60 -29.33
C ALA A 131 8.59 -23.88 -30.45
N VAL A 132 8.77 -22.56 -30.58
CA VAL A 132 8.18 -21.77 -31.67
C VAL A 132 8.70 -22.25 -33.03
N ALA A 133 9.99 -22.54 -33.17
CA ALA A 133 10.57 -23.11 -34.38
C ALA A 133 9.98 -24.49 -34.74
N ARG A 134 9.60 -25.29 -33.73
CA ARG A 134 8.85 -26.55 -33.89
C ARG A 134 7.34 -26.36 -34.10
N GLY A 135 6.86 -25.12 -34.27
CA GLY A 135 5.46 -24.81 -34.52
C GLY A 135 4.59 -24.62 -33.26
N ALA A 136 5.16 -24.67 -32.06
CA ALA A 136 4.41 -24.38 -30.84
C ALA A 136 3.97 -22.90 -30.84
N ARG A 137 2.74 -22.65 -30.40
CA ARG A 137 2.17 -21.30 -30.34
C ARG A 137 1.92 -20.89 -28.88
N PRO A 138 2.90 -20.31 -28.17
CA PRO A 138 2.82 -19.98 -26.74
C PRO A 138 1.79 -18.88 -26.42
N GLY A 139 1.14 -18.96 -25.26
CA GLY A 139 0.05 -18.07 -24.84
C GLY A 139 -1.31 -18.77 -24.79
N ASN A 140 -2.32 -18.13 -24.18
CA ASN A 140 -3.65 -18.73 -24.01
C ASN A 140 -4.33 -18.97 -25.39
N PRO A 141 -4.58 -20.25 -25.79
CA PRO A 141 -5.18 -20.56 -27.08
C PRO A 141 -6.55 -19.90 -27.28
N LYS A 142 -7.37 -19.82 -26.23
CA LYS A 142 -8.71 -19.20 -26.28
C LYS A 142 -8.63 -17.69 -26.53
N MET A 143 -7.59 -17.02 -26.02
CA MET A 143 -7.36 -15.61 -26.33
C MET A 143 -6.91 -15.40 -27.76
N ARG A 144 -6.12 -16.33 -28.31
CA ARG A 144 -5.68 -16.28 -29.71
C ARG A 144 -6.83 -16.50 -30.69
N SER A 145 -7.74 -17.41 -30.38
CA SER A 145 -8.96 -17.62 -31.16
C SER A 145 -10.02 -16.53 -30.95
N ARG A 146 -9.72 -15.52 -30.11
CA ARG A 146 -10.68 -14.50 -29.68
C ARG A 146 -12.00 -15.09 -29.19
N ASP A 147 -11.91 -16.21 -28.48
CA ASP A 147 -13.05 -16.89 -27.88
C ASP A 147 -13.85 -15.89 -27.01
N PRO A 148 -15.12 -15.59 -27.35
CA PRO A 148 -15.95 -14.67 -26.60
C PRO A 148 -16.07 -15.05 -25.12
N ALA A 149 -16.10 -16.35 -24.80
CA ALA A 149 -16.21 -16.83 -23.43
C ALA A 149 -14.95 -16.52 -22.62
N ALA A 150 -13.76 -16.85 -23.14
CA ALA A 150 -12.50 -16.55 -22.45
C ALA A 150 -12.27 -15.04 -22.27
N ILE A 151 -12.67 -14.23 -23.26
CA ILE A 151 -12.62 -12.76 -23.15
C ILE A 151 -13.61 -12.27 -22.09
N ALA A 152 -14.82 -12.83 -22.03
CA ALA A 152 -15.81 -12.49 -21.02
C ALA A 152 -15.34 -12.86 -19.60
N ASP A 153 -14.76 -14.05 -19.42
CA ASP A 153 -14.23 -14.53 -18.14
C ASP A 153 -13.11 -13.65 -17.61
N ILE A 154 -12.16 -13.26 -18.46
CA ILE A 154 -11.08 -12.34 -18.09
C ILE A 154 -11.65 -10.96 -17.75
N ARG A 155 -12.61 -10.46 -18.54
CA ARG A 155 -13.27 -9.18 -18.25
C ARG A 155 -14.04 -9.22 -16.93
N TYR A 156 -14.71 -10.33 -16.65
CA TYR A 156 -15.42 -10.55 -15.39
C TYR A 156 -14.43 -10.53 -14.23
N SER A 157 -13.37 -11.34 -14.31
CA SER A 157 -12.32 -11.41 -13.30
C SER A 157 -11.66 -10.05 -13.03
N LEU A 158 -11.36 -9.27 -14.08
CA LEU A 158 -10.79 -7.93 -13.95
C LEU A 158 -11.78 -6.93 -13.33
N LYS A 159 -13.06 -7.00 -13.71
CA LYS A 159 -14.12 -6.16 -13.11
C LYS A 159 -14.32 -6.49 -11.65
N GLU A 160 -14.32 -7.78 -11.31
CA GLU A 160 -14.48 -8.26 -9.94
C GLU A 160 -13.30 -7.82 -9.05
N ARG A 161 -12.06 -7.97 -9.54
CA ARG A 161 -10.88 -7.40 -8.86
C ARG A 161 -11.01 -5.89 -8.66
N TYR A 162 -11.36 -5.15 -9.71
CA TYR A 162 -11.53 -3.70 -9.63
C TYR A 162 -12.63 -3.29 -8.63
N LEU A 163 -13.76 -4.01 -8.61
CA LEU A 163 -14.83 -3.78 -7.64
C LEU A 163 -14.35 -4.06 -6.22
N ASN A 164 -13.68 -5.19 -5.98
CA ASN A 164 -13.16 -5.55 -4.66
C ASN A 164 -12.15 -4.51 -4.16
N GLU A 165 -11.24 -4.05 -5.02
CA GLU A 165 -10.32 -2.97 -4.67
C GLU A 165 -11.05 -1.66 -4.34
N LEU A 166 -12.12 -1.32 -5.06
CA LEU A 166 -12.93 -0.14 -4.73
C LEU A 166 -13.63 -0.30 -3.39
N LEU A 167 -14.17 -1.49 -3.10
CA LEU A 167 -14.90 -1.77 -1.86
C LEU A 167 -14.00 -1.66 -0.62
N ASN A 168 -12.74 -2.07 -0.72
CA ASN A 168 -11.77 -2.01 0.38
C ASN A 168 -11.58 -0.57 0.91
N ASP A 169 -11.39 0.39 0.01
CA ASP A 169 -11.11 1.78 0.38
C ASP A 169 -12.35 2.70 0.38
N ARG A 170 -13.54 2.18 0.02
CA ARG A 170 -14.75 3.01 -0.22
C ARG A 170 -15.13 3.89 0.97
N HIS A 171 -14.97 3.37 2.19
CA HIS A 171 -15.37 4.04 3.42
C HIS A 171 -14.63 5.38 3.63
N ARG A 172 -13.46 5.55 3.00
CA ARG A 172 -12.63 6.74 3.14
C ARG A 172 -13.06 7.90 2.26
N TRP A 173 -13.67 7.65 1.11
CA TRP A 173 -13.95 8.68 0.10
C TRP A 173 -15.40 8.71 -0.41
N LEU A 174 -16.11 7.58 -0.41
CA LEU A 174 -17.49 7.51 -0.88
C LEU A 174 -18.46 8.36 -0.05
N PRO A 175 -18.35 8.45 1.29
CA PRO A 175 -19.21 9.34 2.08
C PRO A 175 -19.08 10.81 1.67
N THR A 176 -17.86 11.26 1.36
CA THR A 176 -17.60 12.62 0.86
C THR A 176 -18.27 12.84 -0.50
N VAL A 177 -18.22 11.85 -1.40
CA VAL A 177 -18.93 11.92 -2.69
C VAL A 177 -20.44 12.01 -2.47
N ALA A 178 -21.00 11.13 -1.64
CA ALA A 178 -22.44 11.05 -1.39
C ALA A 178 -23.02 12.33 -0.79
N ARG A 179 -22.22 13.04 0.03
CA ARG A 179 -22.64 14.29 0.66
C ARG A 179 -22.54 15.50 -0.27
N LEU A 180 -21.53 15.53 -1.14
CA LEU A 180 -21.26 16.68 -2.01
C LEU A 180 -21.98 16.59 -3.37
N ARG A 181 -22.28 15.38 -3.84
CA ARG A 181 -23.03 15.14 -5.08
C ARG A 181 -24.52 14.94 -4.77
N PRO A 182 -25.43 15.45 -5.60
CA PRO A 182 -25.19 16.12 -6.89
C PRO A 182 -24.91 17.63 -6.79
N HIS A 183 -24.96 18.22 -5.61
CA HIS A 183 -24.91 19.67 -5.41
C HIS A 183 -23.64 20.37 -5.93
N LEU A 184 -22.50 19.67 -6.01
CA LEU A 184 -21.24 20.20 -6.50
C LEU A 184 -20.73 19.49 -7.78
N PRO A 185 -19.99 20.20 -8.64
CA PRO A 185 -19.27 19.60 -9.77
C PRO A 185 -18.18 18.62 -9.33
N TRP A 186 -17.91 17.61 -10.16
CA TRP A 186 -16.92 16.56 -9.90
C TRP A 186 -15.51 17.11 -9.62
N ALA A 187 -15.07 18.15 -10.31
CA ALA A 187 -13.78 18.79 -10.09
C ALA A 187 -13.56 19.23 -8.63
N LEU A 188 -14.62 19.69 -7.94
CA LEU A 188 -14.53 20.10 -6.54
C LEU A 188 -14.61 18.94 -5.57
N VAL A 189 -15.48 17.97 -5.86
CA VAL A 189 -15.54 16.73 -5.10
C VAL A 189 -14.19 16.02 -5.14
N LEU A 190 -13.53 16.01 -6.30
CA LEU A 190 -12.19 15.45 -6.45
C LEU A 190 -11.15 16.19 -5.62
N ARG A 191 -11.21 17.53 -5.53
CA ARG A 191 -10.32 18.31 -4.66
C ARG A 191 -10.50 17.96 -3.19
N GLN A 192 -11.73 17.77 -2.74
CA GLN A 192 -12.02 17.31 -1.38
C GLN A 192 -11.46 15.92 -1.10
N ILE A 193 -11.64 14.98 -2.03
CA ILE A 193 -11.10 13.63 -1.90
C ILE A 193 -9.56 13.65 -1.84
N ARG A 194 -8.91 14.51 -2.62
CA ARG A 194 -7.45 14.69 -2.61
C ARG A 194 -6.93 15.30 -1.31
N ALA A 195 -7.76 16.04 -0.58
CA ALA A 195 -7.43 16.63 0.72
C ALA A 195 -7.60 15.66 1.90
N ILE A 196 -8.06 14.42 1.67
CA ILE A 196 -8.20 13.41 2.73
C ILE A 196 -6.83 12.87 3.13
N THR A 197 -6.55 12.87 4.44
CA THR A 197 -5.28 12.40 5.02
C THR A 197 -5.55 11.19 5.93
N PRO A 198 -4.79 10.07 5.81
CA PRO A 198 -3.74 9.83 4.82
C PRO A 198 -4.30 9.78 3.39
N ALA A 199 -3.45 9.92 2.38
CA ALA A 199 -3.91 9.93 0.99
C ALA A 199 -4.73 8.66 0.67
N VAL A 200 -5.87 8.84 0.01
CA VAL A 200 -6.66 7.74 -0.56
C VAL A 200 -6.15 7.39 -1.96
N ARG A 201 -6.78 6.39 -2.59
CA ARG A 201 -6.57 6.03 -4.01
C ARG A 201 -6.49 7.29 -4.90
N SER A 202 -5.51 7.31 -5.81
CA SER A 202 -5.33 8.41 -6.74
C SER A 202 -6.46 8.46 -7.78
N PHE A 203 -7.28 9.51 -7.70
CA PHE A 203 -8.37 9.74 -8.65
C PHE A 203 -8.05 10.88 -9.63
N SER A 204 -8.47 10.68 -10.87
CA SER A 204 -8.81 11.74 -11.82
C SER A 204 -10.33 11.91 -11.83
N GLU A 205 -10.83 12.99 -12.41
CA GLU A 205 -12.28 13.22 -12.50
C GLU A 205 -12.97 12.07 -13.24
N ARG A 206 -12.41 11.64 -14.38
CA ARG A 206 -12.92 10.50 -15.17
C ARG A 206 -12.91 9.19 -14.38
N THR A 207 -11.83 8.90 -13.65
CA THR A 207 -11.73 7.64 -12.90
C THR A 207 -12.61 7.63 -11.65
N LEU A 208 -12.83 8.79 -11.02
CA LEU A 208 -13.78 8.95 -9.91
C LEU A 208 -15.22 8.71 -10.39
N VAL A 209 -15.62 9.31 -11.50
CA VAL A 209 -16.96 9.07 -12.09
C VAL A 209 -17.13 7.59 -12.46
N LYS A 210 -16.11 6.97 -13.07
CA LYS A 210 -16.14 5.54 -13.39
C LYS A 210 -16.28 4.67 -12.13
N ALA A 211 -15.57 4.98 -11.06
CA ALA A 211 -15.67 4.27 -9.79
C ALA A 211 -17.08 4.40 -9.20
N CYS A 212 -17.62 5.62 -9.15
CA CYS A 212 -18.98 5.87 -8.67
C CYS A 212 -20.03 5.11 -9.49
N ARG A 213 -19.94 5.14 -10.83
CA ARG A 213 -20.82 4.35 -11.71
C ARG A 213 -20.73 2.85 -11.45
N THR A 214 -19.53 2.35 -11.18
CA THR A 214 -19.31 0.93 -10.87
C THR A 214 -19.98 0.55 -9.55
N LEU A 215 -19.86 1.40 -8.52
CA LEU A 215 -20.48 1.19 -7.21
C LEU A 215 -22.01 1.31 -7.26
N VAL A 216 -22.56 2.31 -7.97
CA VAL A 216 -24.00 2.46 -8.18
C VAL A 216 -24.57 1.25 -8.89
N LYS A 217 -23.93 0.80 -9.98
CA LYS A 217 -24.38 -0.38 -10.73
C LYS A 217 -24.36 -1.65 -9.87
N ALA A 218 -23.42 -1.75 -8.94
CA ALA A 218 -23.30 -2.87 -8.02
C ALA A 218 -24.16 -2.72 -6.75
N GLY A 219 -24.94 -1.63 -6.60
CA GLY A 219 -25.85 -1.40 -5.48
C GLY A 219 -25.20 -0.85 -4.20
N TYR A 220 -23.95 -0.40 -4.27
CA TYR A 220 -23.20 0.10 -3.10
C TYR A 220 -23.25 1.62 -2.92
N ALA A 221 -23.91 2.35 -3.82
CA ALA A 221 -24.05 3.80 -3.75
C ALA A 221 -25.36 4.24 -4.40
N ASP A 222 -25.92 5.36 -3.93
CA ASP A 222 -27.13 5.97 -4.49
C ASP A 222 -26.86 6.50 -5.91
N ALA A 223 -27.82 6.29 -6.83
CA ALA A 223 -27.76 6.80 -8.19
C ALA A 223 -27.75 8.35 -8.26
N ALA A 224 -28.29 9.04 -7.25
CA ALA A 224 -28.34 10.50 -7.17
C ALA A 224 -26.95 11.16 -7.28
N ILE A 225 -25.87 10.48 -6.86
CA ILE A 225 -24.51 11.04 -6.95
C ILE A 225 -24.05 11.27 -8.40
N LEU A 226 -24.68 10.62 -9.37
CA LEU A 226 -24.35 10.71 -10.79
C LEU A 226 -25.11 11.83 -11.51
N GLU A 227 -26.11 12.45 -10.89
CA GLU A 227 -26.94 13.49 -11.50
C GLU A 227 -26.15 14.76 -11.82
N PRO A 228 -26.45 15.48 -12.91
CA PRO A 228 -25.72 16.68 -13.29
C PRO A 228 -25.74 17.73 -12.16
N ALA A 229 -24.57 18.32 -11.87
CA ALA A 229 -24.49 19.37 -10.85
C ALA A 229 -25.15 20.67 -11.34
N PRO A 230 -25.84 21.41 -10.45
CA PRO A 230 -26.34 22.73 -10.78
C PRO A 230 -25.18 23.72 -11.02
N ARG A 231 -25.40 24.70 -11.91
CA ARG A 231 -24.46 25.81 -12.10
C ARG A 231 -24.63 26.78 -10.93
N LEU A 232 -23.67 26.78 -10.00
CA LEU A 232 -23.68 27.65 -8.82
C LEU A 232 -22.72 28.83 -9.01
N PRO A 233 -23.11 30.06 -8.61
CA PRO A 233 -22.17 31.16 -8.44
C PRO A 233 -21.02 30.78 -7.49
N PRO A 234 -19.81 31.35 -7.67
CA PRO A 234 -18.63 31.02 -6.86
C PRO A 234 -18.88 31.11 -5.35
N ASP A 235 -19.61 32.13 -4.90
CA ASP A 235 -19.82 32.40 -3.47
C ASP A 235 -20.71 31.35 -2.79
N THR A 236 -21.73 30.87 -3.52
CA THR A 236 -22.66 29.82 -3.06
C THR A 236 -21.96 28.47 -2.93
N ARG A 237 -20.96 28.24 -3.78
CA ARG A 237 -20.17 27.01 -3.81
C ARG A 237 -19.25 26.89 -2.60
N VAL A 238 -18.56 27.97 -2.23
CA VAL A 238 -17.70 27.98 -1.03
C VAL A 238 -18.54 27.85 0.24
N ALA A 239 -19.72 28.48 0.30
CA ALA A 239 -20.65 28.32 1.41
C ALA A 239 -21.04 26.85 1.64
N ARG A 240 -21.31 26.09 0.57
CA ARG A 240 -21.57 24.64 0.64
C ARG A 240 -20.36 23.84 1.13
N LEU A 241 -19.14 24.18 0.72
CA LEU A 241 -17.92 23.51 1.20
C LEU A 241 -17.65 23.77 2.68
N VAL A 242 -17.86 25.00 3.13
CA VAL A 242 -17.68 25.38 4.54
C VAL A 242 -18.75 24.71 5.41
N ALA A 243 -20.01 24.66 4.94
CA ALA A 243 -21.08 23.92 5.60
C ALA A 243 -20.76 22.43 5.74
N ASP A 244 -20.25 21.81 4.68
CA ASP A 244 -19.80 20.42 4.68
C ASP A 244 -18.71 20.17 5.74
N ARG A 245 -17.72 21.07 5.80
CA ARG A 245 -16.62 20.99 6.76
C ARG A 245 -17.12 21.11 8.18
N LEU A 246 -17.99 22.07 8.47
CA LEU A 246 -18.57 22.27 9.80
C LEU A 246 -19.43 21.07 10.24
N LYS A 247 -20.15 20.42 9.33
CA LYS A 247 -20.86 19.15 9.64
C LYS A 247 -19.91 18.02 10.01
N THR A 248 -18.74 17.93 9.38
CA THR A 248 -17.73 16.91 9.73
C THR A 248 -16.92 17.23 10.98
N HIS A 249 -16.65 18.52 11.21
CA HIS A 249 -15.77 18.99 12.27
C HIS A 249 -16.42 20.21 12.94
N PRO A 250 -17.43 20.00 13.80
CA PRO A 250 -18.23 21.08 14.40
C PRO A 250 -17.41 22.11 15.18
N ASN A 251 -16.29 21.68 15.76
CA ASN A 251 -15.43 22.51 16.61
C ASN A 251 -14.28 23.21 15.83
N SER A 252 -14.34 23.26 14.50
CA SER A 252 -13.29 23.91 13.71
C SER A 252 -13.27 25.42 13.93
N SER A 253 -12.12 26.01 14.27
CA SER A 253 -12.03 27.46 14.41
C SER A 253 -12.08 28.17 13.05
N LEU A 254 -12.41 29.47 13.04
CA LEU A 254 -12.38 30.28 11.81
C LEU A 254 -10.99 30.30 11.15
N ARG A 255 -9.91 30.22 11.94
CA ARG A 255 -8.53 30.14 11.44
C ARG A 255 -8.25 28.78 10.80
N ASP A 256 -8.77 27.70 11.37
CA ASP A 256 -8.59 26.35 10.82
C ASP A 256 -9.30 26.20 9.48
N ILE A 257 -10.53 26.70 9.37
CA ILE A 257 -11.29 26.69 8.11
C ILE A 257 -10.61 27.57 7.06
N ALA A 258 -10.08 28.74 7.45
CA ALA A 258 -9.32 29.61 6.54
C ALA A 258 -8.03 28.94 6.05
N SER A 259 -7.30 28.26 6.94
CA SER A 259 -6.11 27.49 6.61
C SER A 259 -6.44 26.35 5.66
N TRP A 260 -7.49 25.57 5.94
CA TRP A 260 -7.96 24.48 5.09
C TRP A 260 -8.36 24.94 3.68
N LEU A 261 -9.15 26.02 3.56
CA LEU A 261 -9.51 26.60 2.26
C LEU A 261 -8.27 27.04 1.47
N THR A 262 -7.27 27.59 2.15
CA THR A 262 -6.06 28.15 1.53
C THR A 262 -5.03 27.08 1.17
N ARG A 263 -4.69 26.19 2.10
CA ARG A 263 -3.57 25.24 1.99
C ARG A 263 -4.01 23.92 1.37
N ASP A 264 -5.08 23.33 1.89
CA ASP A 264 -5.49 21.97 1.53
C ASP A 264 -6.32 21.98 0.24
N LEU A 265 -7.30 22.89 0.17
CA LEU A 265 -8.15 23.02 -1.01
C LEU A 265 -7.58 23.94 -2.07
N ARG A 266 -6.85 25.00 -1.68
CA ARG A 266 -6.39 26.08 -2.57
C ARG A 266 -7.51 26.80 -3.31
N GLU A 267 -8.59 27.10 -2.60
CA GLU A 267 -9.76 27.78 -3.17
C GLU A 267 -9.55 29.30 -3.19
N PRO A 268 -9.69 29.98 -4.34
CA PRO A 268 -9.57 31.43 -4.40
C PRO A 268 -10.74 32.10 -3.67
N THR A 269 -10.49 33.28 -3.10
CA THR A 269 -11.55 34.09 -2.50
C THR A 269 -12.51 34.63 -3.57
N PRO A 270 -13.73 35.08 -3.22
CA PRO A 270 -14.66 35.73 -4.14
C PRO A 270 -14.04 36.88 -4.95
N ARG A 271 -13.06 37.59 -4.35
CA ARG A 271 -12.29 38.67 -4.98
C ARG A 271 -11.01 38.19 -5.69
N ARG A 272 -10.90 36.89 -5.99
CA ARG A 272 -9.75 36.22 -6.63
C ARG A 272 -8.43 36.30 -5.86
N GLY A 273 -8.48 36.49 -4.54
CA GLY A 273 -7.31 36.41 -3.66
C GLY A 273 -6.89 34.95 -3.38
N LEU A 274 -5.62 34.74 -3.06
CA LEU A 274 -5.03 33.41 -2.82
C LEU A 274 -5.12 32.94 -1.36
N ALA A 275 -5.47 33.81 -0.41
CA ALA A 275 -5.52 33.50 1.01
C ALA A 275 -6.84 33.93 1.65
N TRP A 276 -7.41 33.05 2.48
CA TRP A 276 -8.62 33.32 3.25
C TRP A 276 -8.31 33.97 4.59
N SER A 277 -9.00 35.07 4.91
CA SER A 277 -8.99 35.66 6.25
C SER A 277 -10.11 35.06 7.13
N PRO A 278 -9.95 35.02 8.47
CA PRO A 278 -11.01 34.58 9.38
C PRO A 278 -12.34 35.34 9.20
N GLU A 279 -12.27 36.63 8.87
CA GLU A 279 -13.46 37.44 8.57
C GLU A 279 -14.11 37.08 7.23
N GLY A 280 -13.31 36.69 6.24
CA GLY A 280 -13.82 36.17 4.97
C GLY A 280 -14.58 34.86 5.18
N VAL A 281 -14.06 33.97 6.03
CA VAL A 281 -14.74 32.72 6.42
C VAL A 281 -16.02 33.01 7.18
N ARG A 282 -16.00 33.94 8.15
CA ARG A 282 -17.21 34.35 8.90
C ARG A 282 -18.34 34.81 7.97
N ARG A 283 -18.01 35.61 6.93
CA ARG A 283 -18.98 36.04 5.92
C ARG A 283 -19.57 34.87 5.12
N VAL A 284 -18.75 33.89 4.78
CA VAL A 284 -19.21 32.67 4.08
C VAL A 284 -20.08 31.80 4.97
N ILE A 285 -19.79 31.69 6.27
CA ILE A 285 -20.64 30.98 7.23
C ILE A 285 -22.01 31.66 7.32
N GLY A 286 -22.07 32.98 7.49
CA GLY A 286 -23.34 33.70 7.50
C GLY A 286 -24.13 33.56 6.20
N GLN A 287 -23.45 33.36 5.06
CA GLN A 287 -24.13 33.04 3.80
C GLN A 287 -24.64 31.59 3.76
N ALA A 288 -23.92 30.64 4.37
CA ALA A 288 -24.37 29.26 4.49
C ALA A 288 -25.62 29.13 5.37
N GLU A 289 -25.70 29.90 6.46
CA GLU A 289 -26.90 30.01 7.32
C GLU A 289 -28.10 30.57 6.52
N LYS A 290 -27.90 31.64 5.74
CA LYS A 290 -28.95 32.22 4.87
C LYS A 290 -29.47 31.24 3.81
N LEU A 291 -28.64 30.29 3.40
CA LEU A 291 -28.99 29.24 2.43
C LEU A 291 -29.53 27.98 3.12
N SER A 292 -29.72 28.00 4.45
CA SER A 292 -30.15 26.87 5.28
C SER A 292 -29.29 25.62 5.08
N LEU A 293 -27.98 25.82 4.88
CA LEU A 293 -27.01 24.73 4.68
C LEU A 293 -26.42 24.21 6.00
N ILE A 294 -26.46 25.04 7.06
CA ILE A 294 -25.98 24.81 8.42
C ILE A 294 -27.08 25.29 9.37
#